data_AF-A0A2P6P7Y9-F1
#
_entry.id   AF-A0A2P6P7Y9-F1
#
_cell.length_a   1.000
_cell.length_b   1.000
_cell.length_c   1.000
_cell.angle_alpha   90.00
_cell.angle_beta   90.00
_cell.angle_gamma   90.00
#
_symmetry.space_group_name_H-M   'P 1'
#
loop_
_entity.id
_entity.type
_entity.pdbx_description
1 polymer ?
#
loop_
_entity_poly.entity_id
_entity_poly.type
_entity_poly.pdbx_seq_one_letter_code
_entity_poly.pdbx_strand_id
1 'polypeptide(L)' 'MLKSTRVIHDVVLVGGSTRIPRVHQLLRNFFNGKELCKSTNPDEAVAYGAAVQAAILGSEGNIEKVKTYSSWM' A
#
# COMPACT_ATOMS: atom_id res chain seq x y z
N MET A 1 16.85 -19.14 9.89
CA MET A 1 16.65 -18.54 8.56
C MET A 1 16.69 -17.01 8.70
N LEU A 2 17.88 -16.41 8.74
CA LEU A 2 18.03 -14.95 8.70
C LEU A 2 18.23 -14.56 7.23
N LYS A 3 17.17 -14.14 6.54
CA LYS A 3 17.29 -13.59 5.20
C LYS A 3 18.11 -12.29 5.31
N SER A 4 19.11 -12.13 4.43
CA SER A 4 19.96 -10.95 4.38
C SER A 4 19.11 -9.68 4.24
N THR A 5 19.13 -8.82 5.26
CA THR A 5 18.39 -7.54 5.30
C THR A 5 18.98 -6.50 4.35
N ARG A 6 20.13 -6.77 3.72
CA ARG A 6 20.85 -5.83 2.84
C ARG A 6 20.17 -5.57 1.50
N VAL A 7 19.32 -6.49 1.01
CA VAL A 7 18.61 -6.34 -0.28
C VAL A 7 17.32 -5.53 -0.17
N ILE A 8 16.92 -5.13 1.04
CA ILE A 8 15.72 -4.33 1.26
C ILE A 8 16.05 -2.87 0.96
N HIS A 9 15.36 -2.29 -0.03
CA HIS A 9 15.61 -0.93 -0.51
C HIS A 9 14.87 0.12 0.33
N ASP A 10 13.66 -0.17 0.76
CA ASP A 10 12.86 0.71 1.62
C ASP A 10 11.98 -0.10 2.57
N VAL A 11 11.64 0.51 3.70
CA VAL A 11 10.76 -0.08 4.72
C VAL A 11 9.61 0.89 4.95
N VAL A 12 8.43 0.54 4.44
CA VAL A 12 7.20 1.33 4.62
C VAL A 12 6.40 0.74 5.78
N LEU A 13 5.94 1.60 6.69
CA LEU A 13 5.13 1.20 7.84
C LEU A 13 3.66 1.55 7.61
N VAL A 14 2.76 0.60 7.85
CA VAL A 14 1.32 0.74 7.61
C VAL A 14 0.54 0.15 8.79
N GLY A 15 -0.56 0.82 9.18
CA GLY A 15 -1.44 0.42 10.28
C GLY A 15 -1.21 1.17 11.60
N GLY A 16 -2.28 1.38 12.38
CA GLY A 16 -2.23 2.25 13.57
C GLY A 16 -1.19 1.87 14.64
N SER A 17 -0.92 0.57 14.82
CA SER A 17 0.09 0.10 15.78
C SER A 17 1.52 0.48 15.39
N THR A 18 1.77 0.82 14.13
CA THR A 18 3.08 1.34 13.71
C THR A 18 3.33 2.76 14.20
N ARG A 19 2.38 3.41 14.87
CA ARG A 19 2.60 4.72 15.53
C ARG A 19 3.41 4.60 16.83
N ILE A 20 3.58 3.39 17.37
CA ILE A 20 4.28 3.15 18.63
C ILE A 20 5.79 3.41 18.46
N PRO A 21 6.41 4.34 19.22
CA PRO A 21 7.83 4.70 19.07
C PRO A 21 8.79 3.52 19.28
N ARG A 22 8.43 2.58 20.17
CA ARG A 22 9.24 1.38 20.42
C ARG A 22 9.33 0.47 19.21
N VAL A 23 8.26 0.36 18.43
CA VAL A 23 8.22 -0.44 17.20
C VAL A 23 9.18 0.15 16.16
N HIS A 24 9.20 1.48 16.01
CA HIS A 24 10.15 2.16 15.12
C HIS A 24 11.60 1.87 15.49
N GLN A 25 11.91 1.90 16.79
CA GLN A 25 13.27 1.66 17.27
C GLN A 25 13.72 0.22 17.03
N LEU A 26 12.84 -0.76 17.27
CA LEU A 26 13.12 -2.17 17.02
C LEU A 26 13.34 -2.43 15.53
N LEU A 27 12.51 -1.86 14.66
CA LEU A 27 12.63 -2.03 13.21
C LEU A 27 13.88 -1.35 12.66
N ARG A 28 14.23 -0.15 13.14
CA ARG A 28 15.52 0.48 12.79
C ARG A 28 16.70 -0.40 13.16
N ASN A 29 16.71 -0.96 14.38
CA ASN A 29 17.78 -1.85 14.82
C ASN A 29 17.85 -3.13 13.98
N PHE A 30 16.69 -3.69 13.62
CA PHE A 30 16.59 -4.89 12.79
C PHE A 30 17.10 -4.68 11.36
N PHE A 31 16.82 -3.52 10.77
CA PHE A 31 17.27 -3.15 9.43
C PHE A 31 18.59 -2.37 9.42
N ASN A 32 19.51 -2.66 10.37
CA ASN A 32 20.86 -2.09 10.42
C ASN A 32 20.91 -0.55 10.45
N GLY A 33 19.97 0.09 11.15
CA GLY A 33 19.89 1.54 11.28
C GLY A 33 19.27 2.25 10.09
N LYS A 34 18.72 1.51 9.11
CA LYS A 34 18.04 2.08 7.95
C LYS A 34 16.86 2.97 8.38
N GLU A 35 16.72 4.12 7.73
CA GLU A 35 15.56 4.98 7.96
C GLU A 35 14.28 4.33 7.45
N LEU A 36 13.23 4.45 8.26
CA LEU A 36 11.89 3.98 7.94
C LEU A 36 11.22 5.04 7.05
N CYS A 37 10.61 4.61 5.97
CA CYS A 37 9.95 5.48 5.02
C CYS A 37 8.69 6.11 5.65
N LYS A 38 8.64 7.45 5.67
CA LYS A 38 7.55 8.24 6.25
C LYS A 38 6.68 8.96 5.21
N SER A 39 6.92 8.72 3.92
CA SER A 39 6.24 9.43 2.84
C SER A 39 4.75 9.08 2.70
N THR A 40 4.31 7.99 3.32
CA THR A 40 2.95 7.46 3.16
C THR A 40 2.19 7.56 4.47
N ASN A 41 0.95 8.05 4.42
CA ASN A 41 0.07 8.04 5.58
C ASN A 41 -0.29 6.58 5.95
N PRO A 42 0.09 6.09 7.15
CA PRO A 42 -0.05 4.67 7.50
C PRO A 42 -1.50 4.21 7.62
N ASP A 43 -2.46 5.12 7.80
CA ASP A 43 -3.88 4.77 7.90
C ASP A 43 -4.57 4.69 6.53
N GLU A 44 -4.07 5.44 5.56
CA GLU A 44 -4.70 5.57 4.23
C GLU A 44 -4.05 4.67 3.17
N ALA A 45 -2.80 4.24 3.37
CA ALA A 45 -2.06 3.45 2.39
C ALA A 45 -2.80 2.19 1.94
N VAL A 46 -3.46 1.49 2.86
CA VAL A 46 -4.22 0.26 2.57
C VAL A 46 -5.46 0.58 1.75
N ALA A 47 -6.24 1.59 2.18
CA ALA A 47 -7.47 1.98 1.50
C ALA A 47 -7.18 2.49 0.08
N TYR A 48 -6.12 3.28 -0.07
CA TYR A 48 -5.68 3.78 -1.37
C TYR A 48 -5.27 2.65 -2.31
N GLY A 49 -4.46 1.70 -1.84
CA GLY A 49 -4.06 0.54 -2.63
C GLY A 49 -5.27 -0.32 -3.06
N ALA A 50 -6.23 -0.52 -2.16
CA ALA A 50 -7.47 -1.23 -2.47
C ALA A 50 -8.31 -0.49 -3.52
N ALA A 51 -8.43 0.84 -3.42
CA ALA A 51 -9.15 1.65 -4.40
C ALA A 51 -8.50 1.63 -5.79
N VAL A 52 -7.17 1.72 -5.86
CA VAL A 52 -6.43 1.60 -7.13
C VAL A 52 -6.63 0.22 -7.74
N GLN A 53 -6.53 -0.85 -6.93
CA GLN A 53 -6.77 -2.21 -7.42
C GLN A 53 -8.20 -2.41 -7.92
N ALA A 54 -9.20 -1.86 -7.21
CA ALA A 54 -10.59 -1.91 -7.63
C ALA A 54 -10.83 -1.11 -8.92
N ALA A 55 -10.15 0.02 -9.11
CA ALA A 55 -10.22 0.80 -10.34
C ALA A 55 -9.62 0.05 -11.53
N ILE A 56 -8.46 -0.61 -11.35
CA ILE A 56 -7.82 -1.42 -12.40
C ILE A 56 -8.73 -2.59 -12.78
N LEU A 57 -9.17 -3.40 -11.82
CA LEU A 57 -10.06 -4.54 -12.07
C LEU A 57 -11.41 -4.10 -12.65
N GLY A 58 -11.92 -2.96 -12.19
CA GLY A 58 -13.13 -2.33 -12.73
C GLY A 58 -12.95 -1.88 -14.17
N SER A 59 -11.75 -1.44 -14.57
CA SER A 59 -11.43 -1.05 -15.95
C SER A 59 -11.16 -2.24 -16.88
N GLU A 60 -10.56 -3.31 -16.35
CA GLU A 60 -10.35 -4.58 -17.08
C GLU A 60 -11.68 -5.34 -17.26
N GLY A 61 -12.62 -5.18 -16.33
CA GLY A 61 -13.96 -5.77 -16.37
C GLY A 61 -15.07 -4.91 -16.97
N ASN A 62 -14.84 -3.61 -17.26
CA ASN A 62 -15.83 -2.71 -17.87
C ASN A 62 -15.37 -2.11 -19.21
N ILE A 63 -14.98 -2.98 -20.13
CA ILE A 63 -15.26 -2.73 -21.54
C ILE A 63 -16.41 -3.65 -21.97
N GLU A 64 -17.50 -3.71 -21.20
CA GLU A 64 -18.78 -4.20 -21.71
C GLU A 64 -19.95 -3.78 -20.80
N LYS A 65 -20.96 -3.16 -21.43
CA LYS A 65 -22.31 -2.85 -20.91
C LYS A 65 -22.50 -1.54 -20.13
N VAL A 66 -22.07 -0.43 -20.72
CA VAL A 66 -22.95 0.75 -20.76
C VAL A 66 -23.53 0.85 -22.18
N LYS A 67 -24.50 -0.03 -22.50
CA LYS A 67 -25.45 0.29 -23.57
C LYS A 67 -26.45 1.26 -22.97
N THR A 68 -26.16 2.54 -23.13
CA THR A 68 -27.09 3.62 -22.80
C THR A 68 -28.41 3.35 -23.52
N TYR A 69 -29.51 3.26 -22.77
CA TYR A 69 -30.87 3.12 -23.30
C TYR A 69 -31.34 4.36 -24.09
N SER A 70 -30.46 5.32 -24.36
CA SER A 70 -30.75 6.52 -25.15
C SER A 70 -30.76 6.27 -26.67
N SER A 71 -30.53 5.04 -27.13
CA SER A 71 -30.55 4.70 -28.56
C SER A 71 -31.95 4.33 -29.10
N TRP A 72 -32.98 4.29 -28.25
CA TRP A 72 -34.37 3.96 -28.62
C TRP A 72 -35.35 5.11 -28.39
N MET A 73 -34.86 6.34 -28.24
CA MET A 73 -35.67 7.57 -28.22
C MET A 73 -35.43 8.39 -29.46
#